data_AF-A0A0K0CTF3-F1
#
_entry.id   AF-A0A0K0CTF3-F1
#
_cell.length_a   1.000
_cell.length_b   1.000
_cell.length_c   1.000
_cell.angle_alpha   90.00
_cell.angle_beta   90.00
_cell.angle_gamma   90.00
#
_symmetry.space_group_name_H-M   'P 1'
#
loop_
_entity.id
_entity.type
_entity.pdbx_description
1 polymer ?
#
loop_
_entity_poly.entity_id
_entity_poly.type
_entity_poly.pdbx_seq_one_letter_code
_entity_poly.pdbx_strand_id
1 'polypeptide(L)'
;MRRALLFRYFHKSWRKVKADLLSAWKLRCRRIAKRLAKCLKDESCGERQRRKSQAKLQPLPDRPIRRVASKLTRKPTSNIEKLKRKGDNWTAYDLFQFQDSDPEEGTSEERRELCYAWLDRLHVIVKKYCYLAWYEAAIYACYYRLAPLITDVEQKRKIWTEMKREYAEIFLMGRRIWRRPSHPTRLRVLCDMATLCIRFGEIEVS
;
A
#
# COMPACT_ATOMS: atom_id res chain seq x y z
N MET A 1 52.27 -8.39 -14.77
CA MET A 1 51.64 -7.29 -15.55
C MET A 1 50.31 -7.66 -16.26
N ARG A 2 50.08 -8.90 -16.75
CA ARG A 2 48.86 -9.26 -17.53
C ARG A 2 47.54 -9.35 -16.74
N ARG A 3 47.55 -9.67 -15.43
CA ARG A 3 46.33 -9.77 -14.59
C ARG A 3 45.65 -8.42 -14.30
N ALA A 4 46.42 -7.34 -14.18
CA ALA A 4 45.88 -6.00 -13.92
C ALA A 4 45.10 -5.40 -15.11
N LEU A 5 45.46 -5.79 -16.34
CA LEU A 5 44.79 -5.35 -17.56
C LEU A 5 43.43 -6.02 -17.75
N LEU A 6 43.33 -7.32 -17.43
CA LEU A 6 42.07 -8.07 -17.46
C LEU A 6 41.05 -7.50 -16.46
N PHE A 7 41.48 -7.19 -15.24
CA PHE A 7 40.61 -6.62 -14.21
C PHE A 7 40.06 -5.24 -14.61
N ARG A 8 40.89 -4.39 -15.23
CA ARG A 8 40.47 -3.07 -15.74
C ARG A 8 39.49 -3.19 -16.92
N TYR A 9 39.67 -4.18 -17.80
CA TYR A 9 38.77 -4.42 -18.93
C TYR A 9 37.39 -4.93 -18.47
N PHE A 10 37.37 -5.91 -17.55
CA PHE A 10 36.14 -6.40 -16.93
C PHE A 10 35.40 -5.29 -16.17
N HIS A 11 36.11 -4.44 -15.43
CA HIS A 11 35.47 -3.34 -14.70
C HIS A 11 34.88 -2.27 -15.64
N LYS A 12 35.54 -1.96 -16.76
CA LYS A 12 34.99 -1.05 -17.79
C LYS A 12 33.78 -1.65 -18.50
N SER A 13 33.82 -2.94 -18.83
CA SER A 13 32.69 -3.67 -19.42
C SER A 13 31.50 -3.70 -18.47
N TRP A 14 31.73 -3.94 -17.17
CA TRP A 14 30.67 -3.95 -16.15
C TRP A 14 30.02 -2.58 -15.93
N ARG A 15 30.81 -1.49 -15.95
CA ARG A 15 30.24 -0.13 -15.90
C ARG A 15 29.35 0.15 -17.10
N LYS A 16 29.74 -0.29 -18.30
CA LYS A 16 28.94 -0.14 -19.52
C LYS A 16 27.64 -0.93 -19.43
N VAL A 17 27.69 -2.21 -19.05
CA VAL A 17 26.49 -3.04 -18.85
C VAL A 17 25.55 -2.46 -17.78
N LYS A 18 26.09 -1.95 -16.67
CA LYS A 18 25.28 -1.30 -15.62
C LYS A 18 24.63 0.00 -16.13
N ALA A 19 25.37 0.80 -16.91
CA ALA A 19 24.84 2.02 -17.51
C ALA A 19 23.73 1.71 -18.54
N ASP A 20 23.91 0.65 -19.35
CA ASP A 20 22.94 0.20 -20.34
C ASP A 20 21.67 -0.37 -19.69
N LEU A 21 21.80 -1.13 -18.60
CA LEU A 21 20.65 -1.60 -17.82
C LEU A 21 19.89 -0.44 -17.17
N LEU A 22 20.61 0.53 -16.60
CA LEU A 22 19.99 1.72 -15.99
C LEU A 22 19.31 2.61 -17.04
N SER A 23 19.89 2.75 -18.23
CA SER A 23 19.30 3.52 -19.32
C SER A 23 18.05 2.82 -19.88
N ALA A 24 18.10 1.51 -20.06
CA ALA A 24 16.96 0.70 -20.47
C ALA A 24 15.82 0.74 -19.44
N TRP A 25 16.16 0.68 -18.14
CA TRP A 25 15.20 0.78 -17.05
C TRP A 25 14.57 2.18 -16.99
N LYS A 26 15.37 3.25 -17.07
CA LYS A 26 14.87 4.64 -17.16
C LYS A 26 13.93 4.83 -18.36
N LEU A 27 14.26 4.27 -19.52
CA LEU A 27 13.41 4.35 -20.71
C LEU A 27 12.08 3.61 -20.52
N ARG A 28 12.10 2.47 -19.82
CA ARG A 28 10.89 1.69 -19.50
C ARG A 28 10.01 2.44 -18.50
N CYS A 29 10.60 3.02 -17.44
CA CYS A 29 9.90 3.85 -16.47
C CYS A 29 9.28 5.08 -17.14
N ARG A 30 10.01 5.77 -18.03
CA ARG A 30 9.46 6.90 -18.82
C ARG A 30 8.28 6.49 -19.69
N ARG A 31 8.34 5.32 -20.33
CA ARG A 31 7.22 4.80 -21.14
C ARG A 31 5.99 4.48 -20.29
N ILE A 32 6.19 3.89 -19.11
CA ILE A 32 5.12 3.60 -18.16
C ILE A 32 4.51 4.92 -17.65
N ALA A 33 5.34 5.87 -17.23
CA ALA A 33 4.89 7.19 -16.79
C ALA A 33 4.10 7.94 -17.87
N LYS A 34 4.55 7.91 -19.13
CA LYS A 34 3.79 8.50 -20.26
C LYS A 34 2.45 7.81 -20.49
N ARG A 35 2.38 6.47 -20.36
CA ARG A 35 1.11 5.72 -20.47
C ARG A 35 0.17 6.06 -19.32
N LEU A 36 0.68 6.13 -18.09
CA LEU A 36 -0.09 6.54 -16.92
C LEU A 36 -0.58 7.98 -17.05
N ALA A 37 0.26 8.91 -17.48
CA ALA A 37 -0.14 10.30 -17.74
C ALA A 37 -1.19 10.40 -18.86
N LYS A 38 -1.14 9.53 -19.87
CA LYS A 38 -2.18 9.45 -20.90
C LYS A 38 -3.50 8.92 -20.32
N CYS A 39 -3.47 7.88 -19.50
CA CYS A 39 -4.65 7.34 -18.81
C CYS A 39 -5.26 8.35 -17.82
N LEU A 40 -4.43 9.16 -17.14
CA LEU A 40 -4.89 10.22 -16.24
C LEU A 40 -5.49 11.41 -16.99
N LYS A 41 -5.08 11.68 -18.24
CA LYS A 41 -5.69 12.70 -19.11
C LYS A 41 -6.96 12.21 -19.81
N ASP A 42 -7.22 10.90 -19.80
CA ASP A 42 -8.42 10.27 -20.36
C ASP A 42 -9.61 10.30 -19.36
N GLU A 43 -9.77 11.42 -18.63
CA GLU A 43 -10.85 11.63 -17.64
C GLU A 43 -12.26 11.51 -18.26
N SER A 44 -12.38 11.57 -19.59
CA SER A 44 -13.68 11.52 -20.27
C SER A 44 -14.43 10.19 -20.11
N CYS A 45 -13.72 9.07 -19.88
CA CYS A 45 -14.35 7.76 -19.73
C CYS A 45 -14.80 7.50 -18.29
N GLY A 46 -13.94 7.83 -17.31
CA GLY A 46 -14.22 7.68 -15.88
C GLY A 46 -15.33 8.62 -15.39
N GLU A 47 -15.33 9.87 -15.83
CA GLU A 47 -16.43 10.81 -15.52
C GLU A 47 -17.75 10.40 -16.20
N ARG A 48 -17.72 9.87 -17.43
CA ARG A 48 -18.94 9.33 -18.07
C ARG A 48 -19.53 8.15 -17.31
N GLN A 49 -18.71 7.26 -16.76
CA GLN A 49 -19.18 6.16 -15.92
C GLN A 49 -19.68 6.62 -14.55
N ARG A 50 -19.03 7.62 -13.92
CA ARG A 50 -19.55 8.26 -12.68
C ARG A 50 -20.88 8.97 -12.90
N ARG A 51 -21.05 9.70 -14.01
CA ARG A 51 -22.33 10.35 -14.36
C ARG A 51 -23.45 9.34 -14.64
N LYS A 52 -23.15 8.21 -15.28
CA LYS A 52 -24.12 7.11 -15.50
C LYS A 52 -24.53 6.37 -14.22
N SER A 53 -23.65 6.28 -13.23
CA SER A 53 -23.94 5.65 -11.93
C SER A 53 -24.66 6.61 -10.96
N GLN A 54 -24.37 7.91 -11.03
CA GLN A 54 -25.11 8.94 -10.27
C GLN A 54 -26.52 9.21 -10.84
N ALA A 55 -26.74 9.03 -12.15
CA ALA A 55 -28.06 9.19 -12.76
C ALA A 55 -29.10 8.15 -12.28
N LYS A 56 -28.66 7.01 -11.70
CA LYS A 56 -29.56 6.00 -11.10
C LYS A 56 -29.96 6.29 -9.64
N LEU A 57 -29.47 7.38 -9.06
CA LEU A 57 -29.75 7.75 -7.66
C LEU A 57 -30.66 8.98 -7.53
N GLN A 58 -31.20 9.52 -8.62
CA GLN A 58 -32.24 10.54 -8.51
C GLN A 58 -33.55 9.87 -8.07
N PRO A 59 -34.13 10.27 -6.91
CA PRO A 59 -35.45 9.79 -6.51
C PRO A 59 -36.49 10.28 -7.53
N LEU A 60 -37.40 9.40 -7.95
CA LEU A 60 -38.58 9.80 -8.72
C LEU A 60 -39.41 10.80 -7.89
N PRO A 61 -39.96 11.86 -8.52
CA PRO A 61 -40.53 13.01 -7.82
C PRO A 61 -41.75 12.69 -6.93
N ASP A 62 -42.40 11.54 -7.09
CA ASP A 62 -43.69 11.24 -6.44
C ASP A 62 -43.65 10.11 -5.39
N ARG A 63 -42.51 9.83 -4.77
CA ARG A 63 -42.48 8.93 -3.60
C ARG A 63 -42.14 9.73 -2.34
N PRO A 64 -42.93 9.59 -1.24
CA PRO A 64 -42.60 10.24 0.01
C PRO A 64 -41.23 9.75 0.46
N ILE A 65 -40.26 10.67 0.47
CA ILE A 65 -38.91 10.42 0.96
C ILE A 65 -39.06 10.02 2.42
N ARG A 66 -38.89 8.73 2.72
CA ARG A 66 -38.79 8.23 4.09
C ARG A 66 -37.55 8.89 4.68
N ARG A 67 -37.72 10.05 5.31
CA ARG A 67 -36.64 10.79 5.97
C ARG A 67 -36.13 9.92 7.11
N VAL A 68 -35.12 9.09 6.86
CA VAL A 68 -34.33 8.44 7.90
C VAL A 68 -33.38 9.50 8.48
N ALA A 69 -33.96 10.56 9.05
CA ALA A 69 -33.22 11.63 9.72
C ALA A 69 -32.59 11.12 11.03
N SER A 70 -33.01 9.95 11.53
CA SER A 70 -32.51 9.36 12.78
C SER A 70 -31.11 8.74 12.69
N LYS A 71 -30.49 8.68 11.49
CA LYS A 71 -29.11 8.20 11.33
C LYS A 71 -28.07 9.33 11.18
N LEU A 72 -28.50 10.57 11.02
CA LEU A 72 -27.62 11.73 10.76
C LEU A 72 -27.14 12.45 12.04
N THR A 73 -27.70 12.12 13.21
CA THR A 73 -27.35 12.76 14.49
C THR A 73 -26.38 11.96 15.37
N ARG A 74 -25.96 10.77 14.93
CA ARG A 74 -24.91 10.02 15.65
C ARG A 74 -23.55 10.54 15.21
N LYS A 75 -22.78 11.09 16.15
CA LYS A 75 -21.34 11.35 15.95
C LYS A 75 -20.73 10.11 15.27
N PRO A 76 -19.95 10.27 14.19
CA PRO A 76 -19.25 9.14 13.57
C PRO A 76 -18.51 8.39 14.67
N THR A 77 -18.82 7.10 14.85
CA THR A 77 -18.13 6.30 15.87
C THR A 77 -16.66 6.26 15.47
N SER A 78 -15.77 6.71 16.35
CA SER A 78 -14.32 6.70 16.10
C SER A 78 -13.91 5.31 15.60
N ASN A 79 -13.00 5.26 14.62
CA ASN A 79 -12.56 3.99 14.03
C ASN A 79 -11.92 3.06 15.09
N ILE A 80 -11.30 3.63 16.12
CA ILE A 80 -10.80 2.88 17.28
C ILE A 80 -11.95 2.23 18.06
N GLU A 81 -13.03 2.97 18.33
CA GLU A 81 -14.20 2.42 19.03
C GLU A 81 -14.89 1.31 18.21
N LYS A 82 -15.02 1.49 16.89
CA LYS A 82 -15.58 0.44 16.01
C LYS A 82 -14.76 -0.85 16.12
N LEU A 83 -13.45 -0.71 16.10
CA LEU A 83 -12.50 -1.81 16.18
C LEU A 83 -12.50 -2.47 17.57
N LYS A 84 -12.67 -1.71 18.67
CA LYS A 84 -12.90 -2.25 20.02
C LYS A 84 -14.21 -3.03 20.13
N ARG A 85 -15.32 -2.48 19.61
CA ARG A 85 -16.65 -3.14 19.65
C ARG A 85 -16.70 -4.43 18.85
N LYS A 86 -15.91 -4.54 17.79
CA LYS A 86 -15.91 -5.72 16.90
C LYS A 86 -15.21 -6.94 17.51
N GLY A 87 -14.32 -6.75 18.48
CA GLY A 87 -13.62 -7.84 19.17
C GLY A 87 -12.87 -8.73 18.18
N ASP A 88 -13.22 -10.02 18.16
CA ASP A 88 -12.60 -11.07 17.32
C ASP A 88 -13.41 -11.44 16.06
N ASN A 89 -14.59 -10.82 15.86
CA ASN A 89 -15.48 -11.13 14.74
C ASN A 89 -15.05 -10.41 13.44
N TRP A 90 -13.90 -10.78 12.89
CA TRP A 90 -13.28 -10.13 11.73
C TRP A 90 -13.60 -10.82 10.42
N THR A 91 -13.77 -10.01 9.38
CA THR A 91 -14.07 -10.46 8.02
C THR A 91 -13.07 -9.87 7.04
N ALA A 92 -12.93 -10.47 5.86
CA ALA A 92 -12.11 -9.90 4.80
C ALA A 92 -12.53 -8.46 4.41
N TYR A 93 -13.80 -8.12 4.62
CA TYR A 93 -14.34 -6.76 4.41
C TYR A 93 -13.66 -5.70 5.29
N ASP A 94 -13.24 -6.08 6.50
CA ASP A 94 -12.57 -5.16 7.42
C ASP A 94 -11.20 -4.71 6.91
N LEU A 95 -10.47 -5.62 6.25
CA LEU A 95 -9.20 -5.30 5.61
C LEU A 95 -9.36 -4.23 4.52
N PHE A 96 -10.46 -4.27 3.76
CA PHE A 96 -10.77 -3.25 2.76
C PHE A 96 -11.15 -1.93 3.42
N GLN A 97 -12.00 -1.97 4.44
CA GLN A 97 -12.44 -0.77 5.11
C GLN A 97 -11.24 0.02 5.65
N PHE A 98 -10.22 -0.63 6.20
CA PHE A 98 -9.03 0.07 6.69
C PHE A 98 -8.18 0.71 5.59
N GLN A 99 -8.06 0.05 4.43
CA GLN A 99 -7.33 0.59 3.27
C GLN A 99 -7.96 1.91 2.83
N ASP A 100 -9.30 1.97 2.79
CA ASP A 100 -10.07 3.11 2.30
C ASP A 100 -10.42 4.13 3.39
N SER A 101 -10.33 3.76 4.67
CA SER A 101 -10.58 4.68 5.79
C SER A 101 -9.44 5.68 5.87
N ASP A 102 -9.75 6.94 5.62
CA ASP A 102 -8.82 8.05 5.75
C ASP A 102 -8.47 8.25 7.24
N PRO A 103 -7.19 8.13 7.63
CA PRO A 103 -6.76 8.33 9.01
C PRO A 103 -6.66 9.82 9.39
N GLU A 104 -7.04 10.77 8.53
CA GLU A 104 -6.95 12.19 8.84
C GLU A 104 -7.89 12.66 9.98
N GLU A 105 -8.81 11.82 10.45
CA GLU A 105 -9.58 12.10 11.66
C GLU A 105 -8.84 11.64 12.93
N GLY A 106 -8.50 12.60 13.80
CA GLY A 106 -7.88 12.35 15.12
C GLY A 106 -6.47 12.90 15.27
N THR A 107 -5.97 12.87 16.51
CA THR A 107 -4.60 13.29 16.89
C THR A 107 -3.54 12.32 16.34
N SER A 108 -2.28 12.75 16.28
CA SER A 108 -1.16 11.89 15.88
C SER A 108 -1.04 10.64 16.75
N GLU A 109 -1.36 10.75 18.04
CA GLU A 109 -1.37 9.64 19.00
C GLU A 109 -2.49 8.65 18.71
N GLU A 110 -3.72 9.12 18.51
CA GLU A 110 -4.86 8.26 18.14
C GLU A 110 -4.61 7.51 16.83
N ARG A 111 -4.04 8.20 15.82
CA ARG A 111 -3.68 7.58 14.54
C ARG A 111 -2.61 6.50 14.72
N ARG A 112 -1.64 6.73 15.60
CA ARG A 112 -0.57 5.77 15.93
C ARG A 112 -1.14 4.56 16.65
N GLU A 113 -1.98 4.76 17.67
CA GLU A 113 -2.68 3.68 18.39
C GLU A 113 -3.53 2.84 17.46
N LEU A 114 -4.27 3.48 16.56
CA LEU A 114 -5.07 2.78 15.56
C LEU A 114 -4.20 1.88 14.68
N CYS A 115 -3.06 2.39 14.18
CA CYS A 115 -2.15 1.59 13.35
C CYS A 115 -1.59 0.38 14.12
N TYR A 116 -1.19 0.54 15.39
CA TYR A 116 -0.73 -0.59 16.20
C TYR A 116 -1.84 -1.62 16.45
N ALA A 117 -3.04 -1.16 16.82
CA ALA A 117 -4.17 -2.06 17.07
C ALA A 117 -4.58 -2.83 15.80
N TRP A 118 -4.35 -2.27 14.62
CA TRP A 118 -4.51 -2.97 13.34
C TRP A 118 -3.37 -3.96 13.09
N LEU A 119 -2.11 -3.57 13.29
CA LEU A 119 -0.96 -4.46 13.13
C LEU A 119 -1.05 -5.69 14.03
N ASP A 120 -1.38 -5.51 15.31
CA ASP A 120 -1.53 -6.61 16.27
C ASP A 120 -2.53 -7.65 15.76
N ARG A 121 -3.65 -7.19 15.18
CA ARG A 121 -4.67 -8.08 14.61
C ARG A 121 -4.22 -8.70 13.31
N LEU A 122 -3.59 -7.95 12.42
CA LEU A 122 -3.08 -8.46 11.16
C LEU A 122 -2.07 -9.58 11.40
N HIS A 123 -1.13 -9.40 12.34
CA HIS A 123 -0.13 -10.41 12.65
C HIS A 123 -0.70 -11.72 13.21
N VAL A 124 -1.89 -11.69 13.81
CA VAL A 124 -2.60 -12.91 14.28
C VAL A 124 -3.26 -13.66 13.12
N ILE A 125 -3.57 -12.99 12.00
CA ILE A 125 -4.23 -13.63 10.86
C ILE A 125 -3.27 -14.61 10.18
N VAL A 126 -3.65 -15.88 10.14
CA VAL A 126 -2.96 -16.89 9.33
C VAL A 126 -3.03 -16.49 7.86
N LYS A 127 -1.89 -16.25 7.22
CA LYS A 127 -1.82 -15.84 5.81
C LYS A 127 -2.26 -17.00 4.91
N LYS A 128 -3.18 -16.74 3.97
CA LYS A 128 -3.57 -17.69 2.91
C LYS A 128 -3.42 -17.06 1.54
N TYR A 129 -3.15 -17.90 0.55
CA TYR A 129 -2.92 -17.47 -0.83
C TYR A 129 -4.07 -16.65 -1.43
N CYS A 130 -5.32 -16.99 -1.11
CA CYS A 130 -6.51 -16.36 -1.70
C CYS A 130 -6.71 -14.89 -1.30
N TYR A 131 -6.14 -14.44 -0.18
CA TYR A 131 -6.23 -13.05 0.28
C TYR A 131 -4.87 -12.40 0.54
N LEU A 132 -3.77 -12.99 0.07
CA LEU A 132 -2.42 -12.47 0.31
C LEU A 132 -2.25 -11.03 -0.18
N ALA A 133 -2.86 -10.68 -1.32
CA ALA A 133 -2.82 -9.32 -1.86
C ALA A 133 -3.54 -8.30 -0.96
N TRP A 134 -4.63 -8.70 -0.32
CA TRP A 134 -5.40 -7.83 0.57
C TRP A 134 -4.73 -7.69 1.93
N TYR A 135 -4.14 -8.78 2.42
CA TYR A 135 -3.29 -8.76 3.60
C TYR A 135 -2.12 -7.79 3.39
N GLU A 136 -1.39 -7.91 2.28
CA GLU A 136 -0.27 -7.03 1.95
C GLU A 136 -0.69 -5.56 1.87
N ALA A 137 -1.80 -5.26 1.19
CA ALA A 137 -2.31 -3.90 1.10
C ALA A 137 -2.69 -3.30 2.48
N ALA A 138 -3.21 -4.11 3.40
CA ALA A 138 -3.52 -3.67 4.77
C ALA A 138 -2.25 -3.45 5.59
N ILE A 139 -1.26 -4.34 5.48
CA ILE A 139 0.07 -4.20 6.09
C ILE A 139 0.77 -2.93 5.58
N TYR A 140 0.77 -2.71 4.26
CA TYR A 140 1.31 -1.51 3.63
C TYR A 140 0.68 -0.24 4.23
N ALA A 141 -0.66 -0.19 4.27
CA ALA A 141 -1.37 0.96 4.79
C ALA A 141 -1.00 1.26 6.25
N CYS A 142 -0.88 0.23 7.11
CA CYS A 142 -0.47 0.41 8.51
C CYS A 142 0.93 1.02 8.60
N TYR A 143 1.93 0.40 7.97
CA TYR A 143 3.31 0.86 8.09
C TYR A 143 3.56 2.21 7.41
N TYR A 144 2.88 2.48 6.29
CA TYR A 144 2.99 3.75 5.59
C TYR A 144 2.46 4.92 6.44
N ARG A 145 1.34 4.70 7.15
CA ARG A 145 0.73 5.68 8.07
C ARG A 145 1.49 5.81 9.38
N LEU A 146 2.04 4.70 9.88
CA LEU A 146 2.76 4.65 11.15
C LEU A 146 4.15 5.28 11.07
N ALA A 147 4.87 5.10 9.95
CA ALA A 147 6.23 5.59 9.77
C ALA A 147 6.48 7.07 10.15
N PRO A 148 5.65 8.05 9.70
CA PRO A 148 5.84 9.46 10.08
C PRO A 148 5.43 9.79 11.52
N LEU A 149 4.72 8.88 12.22
CA LEU A 149 4.25 9.08 13.59
C LEU A 149 5.24 8.57 14.64
N ILE A 150 6.31 7.88 14.22
CA ILE A 150 7.35 7.37 15.10
C ILE A 150 8.53 8.34 15.09
N THR A 151 8.76 8.99 16.22
CA THR A 151 9.88 9.91 16.43
C THR A 151 11.11 9.19 16.98
N ASP A 152 10.93 8.14 17.78
CA ASP A 152 12.02 7.36 18.38
C ASP A 152 12.73 6.47 17.34
N VAL A 153 14.05 6.61 17.23
CA VAL A 153 14.86 5.95 16.20
C VAL A 153 14.93 4.44 16.42
N GLU A 154 15.07 4.00 17.68
CA GLU A 154 15.17 2.57 18.01
C GLU A 154 13.84 1.87 17.76
N GLN A 155 12.72 2.48 18.17
CA GLN A 155 11.40 1.99 17.82
C GLN A 155 11.18 1.95 16.30
N LYS A 156 11.60 2.99 15.56
CA LYS A 156 11.50 3.03 14.10
C LYS A 156 12.30 1.89 13.46
N ARG A 157 13.50 1.58 13.98
CA ARG A 157 14.35 0.45 13.56
C ARG A 157 13.73 -0.91 13.86
N LYS A 158 13.09 -1.07 15.02
CA LYS A 158 12.37 -2.30 15.37
C LYS A 158 11.21 -2.56 14.41
N ILE A 159 10.37 -1.55 14.19
CA ILE A 159 9.21 -1.61 13.30
C ILE A 159 9.63 -1.83 11.85
N TRP A 160 10.72 -1.20 11.42
CA TRP A 160 11.34 -1.46 10.13
C TRP A 160 11.75 -2.93 9.96
N THR A 161 12.28 -3.54 11.02
CA THR A 161 12.69 -4.95 11.00
C THR A 161 11.49 -5.89 10.93
N GLU A 162 10.42 -5.60 11.67
CA GLU A 162 9.16 -6.35 11.61
C GLU A 162 8.52 -6.25 10.21
N MET A 163 8.43 -5.05 9.66
CA MET A 163 7.92 -4.80 8.31
C MET A 163 8.71 -5.58 7.24
N LYS A 164 10.04 -5.61 7.32
CA LYS A 164 10.87 -6.40 6.40
C LYS A 164 10.57 -7.90 6.48
N ARG A 165 10.33 -8.42 7.69
CA ARG A 165 9.98 -9.83 7.90
C ARG A 165 8.64 -10.16 7.27
N GLU A 166 7.63 -9.31 7.47
CA GLU A 166 6.30 -9.46 6.86
C GLU A 166 6.38 -9.48 5.32
N TYR A 167 7.09 -8.52 4.72
CA TYR A 167 7.26 -8.49 3.27
C TYR A 167 8.06 -9.68 2.73
N ALA A 168 9.06 -10.17 3.47
CA ALA A 168 9.79 -11.38 3.07
C ALA A 168 8.86 -12.59 2.96
N GLU A 169 7.97 -12.79 3.95
CA GLU A 169 6.98 -13.86 3.92
C GLU A 169 5.98 -13.68 2.77
N ILE A 170 5.48 -12.46 2.56
CA ILE A 170 4.57 -12.14 1.45
C ILE A 170 5.24 -12.44 0.09
N PHE A 171 6.52 -12.09 -0.09
CA PHE A 171 7.23 -12.43 -1.32
C PHE A 171 7.40 -13.94 -1.50
N LEU A 172 7.73 -14.68 -0.44
CA LEU A 172 7.87 -16.14 -0.50
C LEU A 172 6.55 -16.83 -0.88
N MET A 173 5.44 -16.43 -0.27
CA MET A 173 4.12 -16.93 -0.63
C MET A 173 3.71 -16.48 -2.03
N GLY A 174 3.94 -15.19 -2.34
CA GLY A 174 3.62 -14.55 -3.61
C GLY A 174 4.33 -15.19 -4.80
N ARG A 175 5.55 -15.73 -4.64
CA ARG A 175 6.25 -16.46 -5.71
C ARG A 175 5.47 -17.67 -6.24
N ARG A 176 4.65 -18.31 -5.40
CA ARG A 176 3.88 -19.50 -5.79
C ARG A 176 2.63 -19.14 -6.61
N ILE A 177 1.99 -18.02 -6.30
CA ILE A 177 0.74 -17.56 -6.92
C ILE A 177 0.93 -16.49 -8.01
N TRP A 178 1.90 -15.59 -7.86
CA TRP A 178 2.27 -14.54 -8.81
C TRP A 178 3.60 -14.90 -9.50
N ARG A 179 3.59 -16.04 -10.19
CA ARG A 179 4.80 -16.68 -10.73
C ARG A 179 5.62 -15.75 -11.64
N ARG A 180 4.94 -15.00 -12.52
CA ARG A 180 5.59 -14.09 -13.46
C ARG A 180 6.10 -12.84 -12.75
N PRO A 181 7.35 -12.40 -12.97
CA PRO A 181 7.84 -11.12 -12.44
C PRO A 181 7.00 -9.91 -12.88
N SER A 182 6.36 -9.99 -14.05
CA SER A 182 5.47 -8.97 -14.59
C SER A 182 4.03 -9.04 -14.06
N HIS A 183 3.71 -9.95 -13.15
CA HIS A 183 2.37 -10.05 -12.59
C HIS A 183 2.01 -8.74 -11.85
N PRO A 184 0.83 -8.13 -12.12
CA PRO A 184 0.51 -6.80 -11.62
C PRO A 184 0.57 -6.72 -10.09
N THR A 185 0.00 -7.71 -9.38
CA THR A 185 0.05 -7.74 -7.91
C THR A 185 1.47 -7.85 -7.37
N ARG A 186 2.34 -8.65 -8.01
CA ARG A 186 3.74 -8.78 -7.57
C ARG A 186 4.52 -7.49 -7.76
N LEU A 187 4.26 -6.78 -8.86
CA LEU A 187 4.83 -5.45 -9.09
C LEU A 187 4.31 -4.44 -8.07
N ARG A 188 3.02 -4.47 -7.72
CA ARG A 188 2.44 -3.64 -6.67
C ARG A 188 3.14 -3.86 -5.33
N VAL A 189 3.22 -5.11 -4.84
CA VAL A 189 3.90 -5.44 -3.57
C VAL A 189 5.35 -4.93 -3.55
N LEU A 190 6.04 -5.01 -4.69
CA LEU A 190 7.40 -4.47 -4.82
C LEU A 190 7.43 -2.93 -4.72
N CYS A 191 6.49 -2.24 -5.37
CA CYS A 191 6.36 -0.78 -5.29
C CYS A 191 5.99 -0.32 -3.87
N ASP A 192 5.07 -1.03 -3.21
CA ASP A 192 4.60 -0.74 -1.86
C ASP A 192 5.77 -0.90 -0.87
N MET A 193 6.53 -2.00 -0.95
CA MET A 193 7.77 -2.19 -0.18
C MET A 193 8.80 -1.09 -0.46
N ALA A 194 9.05 -0.74 -1.72
CA ALA A 194 10.01 0.31 -2.08
C ALA A 194 9.62 1.68 -1.50
N THR A 195 8.32 1.97 -1.47
CA THR A 195 7.78 3.19 -0.87
C THR A 195 8.01 3.20 0.64
N LEU A 196 7.80 2.07 1.31
CA LEU A 196 8.13 1.92 2.73
C LEU A 196 9.63 2.05 2.99
N CYS A 197 10.50 1.48 2.13
CA CYS A 197 11.95 1.68 2.24
C CYS A 197 12.34 3.16 2.25
N ILE A 198 11.72 3.97 1.38
CA ILE A 198 11.97 5.42 1.35
C ILE A 198 11.47 6.06 2.64
N ARG A 199 10.28 5.68 3.11
CA ARG A 199 9.65 6.29 4.28
C ARG A 199 10.34 5.97 5.61
N PHE A 200 10.93 4.78 5.72
CA PHE A 200 11.77 4.37 6.85
C PHE A 200 13.26 4.68 6.65
N GLY A 201 13.67 5.11 5.45
CA GLY A 201 15.07 5.24 5.02
C GLY A 201 15.87 6.36 5.68
N GLU A 202 15.24 7.23 6.48
CA GLU A 202 15.92 8.21 7.33
C GLU A 202 16.56 7.59 8.58
N ILE A 203 16.40 6.29 8.81
CA ILE A 203 17.16 5.57 9.83
C ILE A 203 18.59 5.39 9.29
N GLU A 204 19.48 6.32 9.59
CA GLU A 204 20.88 6.25 9.20
C GLU A 204 21.47 4.88 9.55
N VAL A 205 22.09 4.28 8.54
CA VAL A 205 22.91 3.08 8.65
C VAL A 205 24.15 3.47 9.46
N SER A 206 24.03 3.35 10.78
CA SER A 206 25.15 3.33 11.72
C SER A 206 25.78 1.95 11.73
#